data_AF-A0A6G1Z0T9-F1
#
_entry.id   AF-A0A6G1Z0T9-F1
#
_cell.length_a   1.000
_cell.length_b   1.000
_cell.length_c   1.000
_cell.angle_alpha   90.00
_cell.angle_beta   90.00
_cell.angle_gamma   90.00
#
_symmetry.space_group_name_H-M   'P 1'
#
loop_
_entity.id
_entity.type
_entity.pdbx_description
1 polymer ?
#
loop_
_entity_poly.entity_id
_entity_poly.type
_entity_poly.pdbx_seq_one_letter_code
_entity_poly.pdbx_strand_id
1 'polypeptide(L)' 'MSQTLEVAPHEITEGSTIRHSTLCNEQTVVEIADQAVRTTCGNQEFVYPREQLALDLSVGRFEVVS' A
#
# COMPACT_ATOMS: atom_id res chain seq x y z
N MET A 1 16.44 -5.87 1.97
CA MET A 1 15.95 -6.69 0.84
C MET A 1 14.56 -6.18 0.56
N SER A 2 14.38 -5.35 -0.46
CA SER A 2 13.06 -4.80 -0.79
C SER A 2 12.14 -5.94 -1.21
N GLN A 3 11.00 -6.06 -0.54
CA GLN A 3 9.99 -7.06 -0.87
C GLN A 3 8.91 -6.39 -1.72
N THR A 4 8.45 -7.07 -2.75
CA THR A 4 7.28 -6.62 -3.52
C THR A 4 6.01 -7.24 -2.95
N LEU A 5 4.93 -6.46 -2.95
CA LEU A 5 3.60 -6.93 -2.60
C LEU A 5 2.81 -7.16 -3.89
N GLU A 6 2.66 -8.43 -4.27
CA GLU A 6 1.87 -8.84 -5.42
C GLU A 6 0.37 -8.82 -5.06
N VAL A 7 -0.41 -7.98 -5.73
CA VAL A 7 -1.86 -7.91 -5.57
C VAL A 7 -2.51 -7.83 -6.95
N ALA A 8 -2.93 -8.96 -7.48
CA ALA A 8 -3.45 -9.04 -8.85
C ALA A 8 -4.54 -7.97 -9.12
N PRO A 9 -4.43 -7.20 -10.21
CA PRO A 9 -3.44 -7.29 -11.31
C PRO A 9 -2.16 -6.45 -11.13
N HIS A 10 -1.95 -5.83 -9.97
CA HIS A 10 -0.87 -4.89 -9.71
C HIS A 10 0.26 -5.48 -8.84
N GLU A 11 1.46 -4.96 -9.01
CA GLU A 11 2.60 -5.22 -8.12
C GLU A 11 2.96 -3.90 -7.44
N ILE A 12 3.06 -3.92 -6.11
CA ILE A 12 3.39 -2.73 -5.31
C ILE A 12 4.82 -2.86 -4.83
N THR A 13 5.61 -1.83 -5.13
CA THR A 13 7.00 -1.68 -4.70
C THR A 13 7.11 -0.54 -3.70
N GLU A 14 8.26 -0.45 -3.04
CA GLU A 14 8.65 0.79 -2.36
C GLU A 14 8.65 1.94 -3.39
N GLY A 15 8.08 3.09 -3.01
CA GLY A 15 7.84 4.25 -3.89
C GLY A 15 6.49 4.25 -4.60
N SER A 16 5.76 3.13 -4.65
CA SER A 16 4.41 3.09 -5.23
C SER A 16 3.44 3.95 -4.43
N THR A 17 2.42 4.48 -5.09
CA THR A 17 1.38 5.28 -4.44
C THR A 17 0.05 4.56 -4.49
N ILE A 18 -0.55 4.35 -3.31
CA ILE A 18 -1.89 3.81 -3.14
C ILE A 18 -2.85 4.90 -2.67
N ARG A 19 -4.10 4.84 -3.11
CA ARG A 19 -5.14 5.81 -2.70
C ARG A 19 -6.30 5.09 -2.05
N HIS A 20 -6.71 5.57 -0.88
CA HIS A 20 -7.91 5.06 -0.22
C HIS A 20 -9.16 5.53 -0.97
N SER A 21 -9.99 4.62 -1.47
CA SER A 21 -11.10 4.93 -2.38
C SER A 21 -12.16 5.85 -1.75
N THR A 22 -12.45 5.69 -0.45
CA THR A 22 -13.46 6.52 0.24
C THR A 22 -12.93 7.85 0.79
N LEU A 23 -11.67 7.90 1.21
CA LEU A 23 -11.06 9.10 1.82
C LEU A 23 -10.34 9.95 0.78
N CYS A 24 -10.17 9.44 -0.44
CA CYS A 24 -9.35 10.03 -1.50
C CYS A 24 -7.95 10.42 -1.01
N ASN A 25 -7.42 9.67 -0.04
CA ASN A 25 -6.14 9.98 0.58
C ASN A 25 -5.04 9.13 -0.05
N GLU A 26 -4.03 9.79 -0.60
CA GLU A 26 -2.89 9.16 -1.27
C GLU A 26 -1.80 8.88 -0.24
N GLN A 27 -1.26 7.66 -0.30
CA GLN A 27 -0.23 7.18 0.58
C GLN A 27 0.88 6.57 -0.25
N THR A 28 2.12 6.99 -0.02
CA THR A 28 3.30 6.45 -0.69
C THR A 28 3.87 5.31 0.15
N VAL A 29 4.08 4.16 -0.47
CA VAL A 29 4.73 3.02 0.18
C VAL A 29 6.19 3.34 0.39
N VAL A 30 6.65 3.31 1.64
CA VAL A 30 8.05 3.62 1.98
C VAL A 30 8.85 2.38 2.34
N GLU A 31 8.19 1.33 2.81
CA GLU A 31 8.84 0.09 3.21
C GLU A 31 7.84 -1.07 3.13
N ILE A 32 8.28 -2.20 2.58
CA ILE A 32 7.50 -3.45 2.56
C ILE A 32 8.31 -4.52 3.28
N ALA A 33 7.83 -4.89 4.47
CA ALA A 33 8.37 -5.99 5.27
C ALA A 33 7.55 -7.29 5.06
N ASP A 34 8.03 -8.40 5.65
CA ASP A 34 7.38 -9.71 5.55
C ASP A 34 5.93 -9.69 6.04
N GLN A 35 5.65 -8.94 7.11
CA GLN A 35 4.34 -8.94 7.78
C GLN A 35 3.63 -7.59 7.75
N ALA A 36 4.32 -6.51 7.36
CA ALA A 36 3.78 -5.17 7.43
C ALA A 36 4.26 -4.32 6.26
N VAL A 37 3.41 -3.39 5.84
CA VAL A 37 3.69 -2.38 4.82
C VAL A 37 3.56 -1.03 5.47
N ARG A 38 4.60 -0.22 5.35
CA ARG A 38 4.62 1.16 5.84
C ARG A 38 4.36 2.09 4.67
N THR A 39 3.45 3.02 4.89
CA THR A 39 3.13 4.08 3.95
C THR A 39 3.21 5.44 4.63
N THR A 40 3.42 6.48 3.84
CA THR A 40 3.41 7.87 4.29
C THR A 40 2.36 8.65 3.52
N CYS A 41 1.70 9.58 4.20
CA CYS A 41 0.83 10.58 3.60
C CYS A 41 1.23 11.94 4.17
N GLY A 42 2.00 12.71 3.40
CA GLY A 42 2.60 13.96 3.87
C GLY A 42 3.51 13.71 5.07
N ASN A 43 3.13 14.24 6.24
CA ASN A 43 3.88 14.09 7.49
C ASN A 43 3.37 12.95 8.39
N GLN A 44 2.41 12.14 7.93
CA GLN A 44 1.86 11.04 8.69
C GLN A 44 2.36 9.71 8.15
N GLU A 45 2.73 8.81 9.06
CA GLU A 45 3.07 7.42 8.75
C GLU A 45 1.91 6.49 9.12
N PHE A 46 1.65 5.52 8.26
CA PHE A 46 0.68 4.46 8.48
C PHE A 46 1.36 3.11 8.31
N VAL A 47 0.97 2.15 9.14
CA VAL A 47 1.50 0.78 9.08
C VAL A 47 0.31 -0.16 8.97
N TYR A 48 0.31 -0.96 7.91
CA TYR A 48 -0.73 -1.95 7.66
C TYR A 48 -0.14 -3.34 7.70
N PRO A 49 -0.86 -4.34 8.24
CA PRO A 49 -0.50 -5.74 8.03
C PRO A 49 -0.48 -6.04 6.52
N ARG A 50 0.55 -6.76 6.07
CA ARG A 50 0.76 -7.07 4.65
C ARG A 50 -0.45 -7.76 4.02
N GLU A 51 -0.96 -8.78 4.69
CA GLU A 51 -2.14 -9.55 4.24
C GLU A 51 -3.40 -8.69 4.19
N GLN A 52 -3.58 -7.81 5.19
CA GLN A 52 -4.73 -6.92 5.24
C GLN A 52 -4.68 -5.89 4.11
N LEU A 53 -3.51 -5.29 3.84
CA LEU A 53 -3.37 -4.35 2.75
C LEU A 53 -3.61 -5.02 1.40
N ALA A 54 -3.07 -6.22 1.19
CA ALA A 54 -3.33 -7.01 -0.01
C ALA A 54 -4.82 -7.30 -0.21
N LEU A 55 -5.53 -7.65 0.86
CA LEU A 55 -6.98 -7.85 0.83
C LEU A 55 -7.71 -6.55 0.51
N ASP A 56 -7.38 -5.46 1.20
CA ASP A 56 -8.02 -4.14 1.02
C ASP A 56 -7.83 -3.61 -0.42
N LEU A 57 -6.66 -3.84 -1.03
CA LEU A 57 -6.40 -3.57 -2.45
C LEU A 57 -7.23 -4.49 -3.37
N SER A 58 -7.29 -5.79 -3.06
CA SER A 58 -8.05 -6.77 -3.84
C SER A 58 -9.56 -6.47 -3.86
N VAL A 59 -10.11 -5.95 -2.76
CA VAL A 59 -11.53 -5.56 -2.66
C VAL A 59 -11.81 -4.13 -3.13
N GLY A 60 -10.79 -3.41 -3.62
CA GLY A 60 -10.92 -2.04 -4.15
C GLY A 60 -11.10 -0.95 -3.10
N ARG A 61 -10.74 -1.22 -1.83
CA ARG A 61 -10.70 -0.20 -0.78
C ARG A 61 -9.50 0.74 -0.95
N PHE A 62 -8.41 0.20 -1.47
CA PHE A 62 -7.30 0.99 -2.00
C PHE A 62 -7.15 0.72 -3.49
N GLU A 63 -6.67 1.73 -4.20
CA GLU A 63 -6.31 1.65 -5.61
C GLU A 63 -4.84 2.02 -5.79
N VAL A 64 -4.13 1.31 -6.67
CA VAL A 64 -2.76 1.67 -7.04
C VAL A 64 -2.83 2.78 -8.08
N VAL A 65 -2.21 3.92 -7.78
CA VAL A 65 -2.25 5.13 -8.63
C VAL A 65 -0.96 5.31 -9.42
N SER A 66 0.19 4.90 -8.85
CA SER A 66 1.51 5.01 -9.49
C SER A 66 2.50 4.00 -8.95
#